data_AF-H8MQX4-F1
#
_entry.id   AF-H8MQX4-F1
#
_cell.length_a   1.000
_cell.length_b   1.000
_cell.length_c   1.000
_cell.angle_alpha   90.00
_cell.angle_beta   90.00
_cell.angle_gamma   90.00
#
_symmetry.space_group_name_H-M   'P 1'
#
loop_
_entity.id
_entity.type
_entity.pdbx_description
1 polymer ?
#
loop_
_entity_poly.entity_id
_entity_poly.type
_entity_poly.pdbx_seq_one_letter_code
_entity_poly.pdbx_strand_id
1 'polypeptide(L)'
;MQTQVTQESLSEPKVTSLDDIYHHSGYKAVQAPRRPAHWGVDRDYARRPGVPSHREPRLWPNAQVDITRMDPARSAPFKHGRSNREWPPVFGTVCQPKGLSGLVRKFAYSFPDHKPQHWLLKMLGDRVDSFEHRLARLAPVALPLAAVGLVGRLYFSNNR
;
A
#
# COMPACT_ATOMS: atom_id res chain seq x y z
N MET A 1 -3.06 -1.99 50.50
CA MET A 1 -3.16 -3.40 50.05
C MET A 1 -2.45 -3.51 48.71
N GLN A 2 -1.29 -4.18 48.67
CA GLN A 2 -0.57 -4.45 47.43
C GLN A 2 -1.22 -5.65 46.74
N THR A 3 -1.84 -5.42 45.58
CA THR A 3 -2.34 -6.51 44.74
C THR A 3 -1.15 -7.18 44.07
N GLN A 4 -0.68 -8.30 44.63
CA GLN A 4 0.31 -9.14 43.95
C GLN A 4 -0.37 -9.78 42.74
N VAL A 5 0.08 -9.41 41.54
CA VAL A 5 -0.34 -10.06 40.30
C VAL A 5 0.43 -11.37 40.23
N THR A 6 -0.22 -12.48 40.59
CA THR A 6 0.33 -13.83 40.51
C THR A 6 0.77 -14.12 39.08
N GLN A 7 2.06 -14.36 38.85
CA GLN A 7 2.66 -14.70 37.55
C GLN A 7 2.37 -16.15 37.10
N GLU A 8 1.36 -16.80 37.68
CA GLU A 8 1.01 -18.17 37.31
C GLU A 8 0.48 -18.19 35.87
N SER A 9 1.24 -18.84 34.98
CA SER A 9 0.91 -19.12 33.58
C SER A 9 1.18 -18.00 32.55
N LEU A 10 2.41 -17.49 32.49
CA LEU A 10 2.93 -16.96 31.24
C LEU A 10 3.49 -18.11 30.40
N SER A 11 2.65 -18.71 29.56
CA SER A 11 3.08 -19.63 28.50
C SER A 11 4.14 -18.93 27.64
N GLU A 12 5.30 -19.57 27.42
CA GLU A 12 6.37 -18.99 26.61
C GLU A 12 5.81 -18.58 25.24
N PRO A 13 6.00 -17.32 24.82
CA PRO A 13 5.50 -16.88 23.53
C PRO A 13 6.24 -17.65 22.44
N LYS A 14 5.48 -18.21 21.49
CA LYS A 14 6.07 -18.86 20.32
C LYS A 14 6.88 -17.81 19.54
N VAL A 15 8.20 -17.93 19.61
CA VAL A 15 9.13 -17.03 18.92
C VAL A 15 9.09 -17.28 17.41
N THR A 16 9.25 -16.21 16.64
CA THR A 16 9.28 -16.28 15.17
C THR A 16 10.54 -17.04 14.72
N SER A 17 10.37 -18.09 13.91
CA SER A 17 11.50 -18.82 13.32
C SER A 17 12.08 -18.09 12.10
N LEU A 18 13.30 -18.42 11.66
CA LEU A 18 13.88 -17.85 10.44
C LEU A 18 13.01 -18.11 9.20
N ASP A 19 12.41 -19.29 9.11
CA ASP A 19 11.49 -19.66 8.03
C ASP A 19 10.24 -18.76 8.02
N ASP A 20 9.67 -18.49 9.20
CA ASP A 20 8.54 -17.55 9.35
C ASP A 20 8.90 -16.14 8.90
N ILE A 21 10.14 -15.67 9.12
CA ILE A 21 10.64 -14.35 8.69
C ILE A 21 10.77 -14.27 7.17
N TYR A 22 11.13 -15.38 6.51
CA TYR A 22 11.21 -15.43 5.04
C TYR A 22 9.83 -15.46 4.38
N HIS A 23 8.85 -16.09 5.02
CA HIS A 23 7.49 -16.22 4.51
C HIS A 23 6.53 -15.11 4.95
N HIS A 24 6.81 -14.42 6.06
CA HIS A 24 6.02 -13.30 6.58
C HIS A 24 6.91 -12.07 6.76
N SER A 25 6.45 -10.91 6.28
CA SER A 25 7.15 -9.66 6.55
C SER A 25 7.32 -9.46 8.05
N GLY A 26 8.56 -9.19 8.50
CA GLY A 26 8.98 -9.17 9.92
C GLY A 26 8.22 -8.21 10.85
N TYR A 27 7.27 -7.43 10.33
CA TYR A 27 6.34 -6.63 11.13
C TYR A 27 5.07 -7.37 11.58
N LYS A 28 4.83 -8.60 11.09
CA LYS A 28 3.61 -9.36 11.38
C LYS A 28 3.92 -10.39 12.46
N ALA A 29 3.60 -10.06 13.71
CA ALA A 29 3.73 -11.01 14.81
C ALA A 29 2.88 -12.27 14.52
N VAL A 30 3.46 -13.45 14.71
CA VAL A 30 2.78 -14.76 14.54
C VAL A 30 1.58 -14.90 15.48
N GLN A 31 1.62 -14.19 16.62
CA GLN A 31 0.52 -14.05 17.56
C GLN A 31 0.25 -12.56 17.80
N ALA A 32 -1.02 -12.21 18.02
CA ALA A 32 -1.36 -10.86 18.46
C ALA A 32 -0.63 -10.57 19.79
N PRO A 33 0.01 -9.39 19.95
CA PRO A 33 0.71 -9.08 21.19
C PRO A 33 -0.29 -9.12 22.35
N ARG A 34 -0.14 -10.13 23.23
CA ARG A 34 -0.86 -10.19 24.51
C ARG A 34 -0.26 -9.11 25.41
N ARG A 35 -0.94 -7.98 25.46
CA ARG A 35 -0.55 -6.87 26.33
C ARG A 35 -1.00 -7.21 27.76
N PRO A 36 -0.12 -7.13 28.77
CA PRO A 36 -0.54 -7.10 30.16
C PRO A 36 -1.54 -5.95 30.36
N ALA A 37 -2.51 -6.09 31.27
CA ALA A 37 -3.56 -5.09 31.49
C ALA A 37 -3.03 -3.67 31.80
N HIS A 38 -1.76 -3.56 32.21
CA HIS A 38 -1.08 -2.32 32.58
C HIS A 38 -0.12 -1.77 31.50
N TRP A 39 -0.01 -2.40 30.33
CA TRP A 39 0.89 -1.92 29.26
C TRP A 39 0.21 -0.91 28.34
N GLY A 40 0.25 0.34 28.78
CA GLY A 40 0.04 1.55 27.98
C GLY A 40 0.82 2.67 28.64
N VAL A 41 1.70 3.35 27.90
CA VAL A 41 2.50 4.50 28.36
C VAL A 41 1.61 5.73 28.49
N ASP A 42 0.45 5.56 29.11
CA ASP A 42 -0.54 6.60 29.28
C ASP A 42 -0.65 6.87 30.77
N ARG A 43 -0.58 8.15 31.15
CA ARG A 43 -0.86 8.54 32.53
C ARG A 43 -2.27 8.09 32.90
N ASP A 44 -2.46 7.87 34.20
CA ASP A 44 -3.78 7.78 34.83
C ASP A 44 -4.71 8.82 34.20
N TYR A 45 -5.92 8.38 33.82
CA TYR A 45 -6.87 9.18 33.03
C TYR A 45 -7.14 10.54 33.67
N ALA A 46 -7.22 10.57 35.00
CA ALA A 46 -7.42 11.78 35.80
C ALA A 46 -6.23 12.78 35.72
N ARG A 47 -5.06 12.35 35.27
CA ARG A 47 -3.84 13.17 35.13
C ARG A 47 -3.56 13.59 33.68
N ARG A 48 -4.48 13.32 32.75
CA ARG A 48 -4.34 13.74 31.35
C ARG A 48 -4.73 15.22 31.20
N PRO A 49 -3.97 16.01 30.42
CA PRO A 49 -4.42 17.33 30.02
C PRO A 49 -5.78 17.21 29.33
N GLY A 50 -6.82 17.87 29.87
CA GLY A 50 -8.19 17.82 29.35
C GLY A 50 -9.18 16.96 30.15
N VAL A 51 -8.79 16.39 31.28
CA VAL A 51 -9.68 15.70 32.24
C VAL A 51 -9.69 16.44 33.58
N PRO A 52 -10.87 16.75 34.17
CA PRO A 52 -12.21 16.49 33.64
C PRO A 52 -12.55 17.43 32.47
N SER A 53 -13.19 16.88 31.44
CA SER A 53 -13.61 17.63 30.26
C SER A 53 -14.79 18.56 30.62
N HIS A 54 -14.75 19.82 30.20
CA HIS A 54 -15.86 20.78 30.40
C HIS A 54 -17.18 20.34 29.76
N ARG A 55 -17.13 19.47 28.77
CA ARG A 55 -18.30 18.92 28.09
C ARG A 55 -18.12 17.43 27.92
N GLU A 56 -19.19 16.67 28.12
CA GLU A 56 -19.19 15.26 27.77
C GLU A 56 -18.93 15.12 26.26
N PRO A 57 -18.06 14.17 25.84
CA PRO A 57 -17.85 13.87 24.44
C PRO A 57 -19.15 13.33 23.84
N ARG A 58 -19.91 14.21 23.19
CA ARG A 58 -21.15 13.88 22.48
C ARG A 58 -20.95 14.09 21.00
N LEU A 59 -21.36 13.12 20.19
CA LEU A 59 -21.39 13.25 18.74
C LEU A 59 -22.27 14.45 18.35
N TRP A 60 -21.82 15.27 17.40
CA TRP A 60 -22.67 16.33 16.86
C TRP A 60 -23.91 15.72 16.18
N PRO A 61 -25.11 16.33 16.29
CA PRO A 61 -26.36 15.74 15.77
C PRO A 61 -26.31 15.35 14.28
N ASN A 62 -25.45 15.99 13.49
CA ASN A 62 -25.33 15.80 12.05
C ASN A 62 -24.01 15.12 11.63
N ALA A 63 -23.25 14.59 12.58
CA ALA A 63 -21.97 13.92 12.30
C ALA A 63 -22.13 12.43 11.92
N GLN A 64 -23.37 11.94 11.83
CA GLN A 64 -23.68 10.58 11.40
C GLN A 64 -23.86 10.57 9.87
N VAL A 65 -22.75 10.49 9.15
CA VAL A 65 -22.78 10.17 7.72
C VAL A 65 -22.50 8.68 7.59
N ASP A 66 -23.33 7.97 6.81
CA ASP A 66 -23.02 6.60 6.41
C ASP A 66 -21.76 6.61 5.54
N ILE A 67 -20.63 6.30 6.16
CA ILE A 67 -19.35 6.22 5.48
C ILE A 67 -19.36 4.94 4.64
N THR A 68 -19.68 5.07 3.36
CA THR A 68 -19.55 3.96 2.40
C THR A 68 -18.08 3.56 2.34
N ARG A 69 -17.80 2.33 2.76
CA ARG A 69 -16.45 1.76 2.73
C ARG A 69 -16.01 1.57 1.29
N MET A 70 -14.75 1.87 1.02
CA MET A 70 -14.21 1.70 -0.32
C MET A 70 -14.01 0.21 -0.62
N ASP A 71 -14.40 -0.21 -1.82
CA ASP A 71 -14.15 -1.57 -2.30
C ASP A 71 -12.62 -1.81 -2.41
N PRO A 72 -12.06 -2.76 -1.63
CA PRO A 72 -10.65 -3.09 -1.68
C PRO A 72 -10.22 -3.73 -3.02
N ALA A 73 -11.16 -4.18 -3.85
CA ALA A 73 -10.87 -4.69 -5.20
C ALA A 73 -10.71 -3.58 -6.25
N ARG A 74 -11.40 -2.44 -6.07
CA ARG A 74 -11.46 -1.34 -7.06
C ARG A 74 -10.40 -0.25 -6.84
N SER A 75 -9.86 -0.16 -5.62
CA SER A 75 -8.77 0.76 -5.25
C SER A 75 -7.40 0.13 -5.55
N ALA A 76 -6.79 0.54 -6.66
CA ALA A 76 -5.63 -0.13 -7.24
C ALA A 76 -4.39 -0.19 -6.29
N PRO A 77 -3.47 -1.15 -6.48
CA PRO A 77 -3.68 -2.61 -6.57
C PRO A 77 -2.54 -3.42 -5.91
N PHE A 78 -1.68 -2.79 -5.10
CA PHE A 78 -0.38 -3.35 -4.76
C PHE A 78 -0.35 -3.96 -3.36
N LYS A 79 -0.74 -5.24 -3.34
CA LYS A 79 -0.87 -6.05 -2.14
C LYS A 79 0.51 -6.53 -1.67
N HIS A 80 0.98 -5.97 -0.57
CA HIS A 80 1.70 -6.78 0.42
C HIS A 80 1.14 -6.51 1.83
N GLY A 81 0.83 -7.59 2.55
CA GLY A 81 0.82 -7.62 4.02
C GLY A 81 -0.50 -7.39 4.77
N ARG A 82 -1.51 -6.70 4.21
CA ARG A 82 -2.79 -6.49 4.92
C ARG A 82 -3.97 -6.96 4.07
N SER A 83 -4.19 -8.28 4.03
CA SER A 83 -5.41 -8.84 3.41
C SER A 83 -6.70 -8.33 4.07
N ASN A 84 -6.63 -7.83 5.31
CA ASN A 84 -7.80 -7.49 6.14
C ASN A 84 -7.82 -6.04 6.67
N ARG A 85 -7.04 -5.10 6.11
CA ARG A 85 -7.20 -3.70 6.55
C ARG A 85 -8.29 -3.04 5.73
N GLU A 86 -9.40 -2.76 6.38
CA GLU A 86 -10.44 -1.88 5.87
C GLU A 86 -9.81 -0.51 5.59
N TRP A 87 -9.88 -0.07 4.33
CA TRP A 87 -9.39 1.25 3.96
C TRP A 87 -10.45 2.30 4.29
N PRO A 88 -10.05 3.49 4.79
CA PRO A 88 -10.99 4.57 4.96
C PRO A 88 -11.60 4.95 3.60
N PRO A 89 -12.80 5.54 3.58
CA PRO A 89 -13.53 5.92 2.36
C PRO A 89 -12.72 6.80 1.39
N VAL A 90 -11.76 7.57 1.91
CA VAL A 90 -10.94 8.53 1.13
C VAL A 90 -9.54 7.97 0.83
N PHE A 91 -9.35 6.66 0.89
CA PHE A 91 -8.03 6.09 0.58
C PHE A 91 -7.80 6.00 -0.93
N GLY A 92 -6.86 6.78 -1.45
CA GLY A 92 -6.46 6.73 -2.85
C GLY A 92 -4.95 6.82 -3.00
N THR A 93 -4.42 6.22 -4.07
CA THR A 93 -3.03 6.44 -4.49
C THR A 93 -3.01 7.51 -5.57
N VAL A 94 -2.21 8.56 -5.38
CA VAL A 94 -2.04 9.65 -6.36
C VAL A 94 -1.41 9.16 -7.68
N CYS A 95 -0.62 8.09 -7.62
CA CYS A 95 -0.01 7.47 -8.79
C CYS A 95 -0.64 6.10 -9.03
N GLN A 96 -1.85 6.09 -9.62
CA GLN A 96 -2.46 4.84 -10.05
C GLN A 96 -1.57 4.18 -11.12
N PRO A 97 -1.29 2.87 -10.99
CA PRO A 97 -0.50 2.17 -11.99
C PRO A 97 -1.27 2.07 -13.29
N LYS A 98 -0.61 2.50 -14.37
CA LYS A 98 -1.12 2.54 -15.74
C LYS A 98 -0.07 1.95 -16.68
N GLY A 99 -0.49 1.49 -17.86
CA GLY A 99 0.43 1.00 -18.89
C GLY A 99 1.29 -0.20 -18.45
N LEU A 100 2.43 -0.37 -19.14
CA LEU A 100 3.43 -1.39 -18.84
C LEU A 100 4.16 -1.06 -17.54
N SER A 101 4.41 0.22 -17.25
CA SER A 101 5.01 0.66 -15.99
C SER A 101 4.18 0.21 -14.76
N GLY A 102 2.85 0.22 -14.88
CA GLY A 102 1.93 -0.32 -13.88
C GLY A 102 2.03 -1.83 -13.69
N LEU A 103 2.21 -2.59 -14.77
CA LEU A 103 2.43 -4.04 -14.72
C LEU A 103 3.75 -4.39 -14.05
N VAL A 104 4.82 -3.67 -14.37
CA VAL A 104 6.14 -3.84 -13.72
C VAL A 104 6.04 -3.61 -12.21
N ARG A 105 5.36 -2.53 -11.80
CA ARG A 105 5.10 -2.27 -10.38
C ARG A 105 4.25 -3.39 -9.77
N LYS A 106 3.23 -3.93 -10.46
CA LYS A 106 2.43 -5.08 -9.98
C LYS A 106 3.28 -6.30 -9.71
N PHE A 107 4.21 -6.58 -10.62
CA PHE A 107 5.15 -7.69 -10.49
C PHE A 107 6.14 -7.47 -9.33
N ALA A 108 6.55 -6.22 -9.07
CA ALA A 108 7.41 -5.90 -7.93
C ALA A 108 6.79 -6.26 -6.57
N TYR A 109 5.47 -6.12 -6.43
CA TYR A 109 4.75 -6.50 -5.21
C TYR A 109 4.61 -8.01 -5.00
N SER A 110 4.99 -8.85 -5.97
CA SER A 110 5.17 -10.29 -5.75
C SER A 110 6.40 -10.60 -4.90
N PHE A 111 7.34 -9.66 -4.78
CA PHE A 111 8.53 -9.79 -3.93
C PHE A 111 8.35 -9.03 -2.60
N PRO A 112 8.81 -9.59 -1.47
CA PRO A 112 8.75 -8.90 -0.18
C PRO A 112 9.70 -7.69 -0.14
N ASP A 113 9.30 -6.66 0.63
CA ASP A 113 9.99 -5.36 0.68
C ASP A 113 11.43 -5.43 1.18
N HIS A 114 11.82 -6.49 1.91
CA HIS A 114 13.19 -6.68 2.36
C HIS A 114 14.13 -7.17 1.23
N LYS A 115 13.59 -7.64 0.10
CA LYS A 115 14.39 -8.11 -1.03
C LYS A 115 14.74 -6.93 -1.95
N PRO A 116 15.99 -6.85 -2.45
CA PRO A 116 16.40 -5.77 -3.36
C PRO A 116 15.61 -5.79 -4.67
N GLN A 117 15.18 -6.98 -5.14
CA GLN A 117 14.38 -7.16 -6.35
C GLN A 117 13.10 -6.30 -6.34
N HIS A 118 12.43 -6.18 -5.19
CA HIS A 118 11.24 -5.36 -5.04
C HIS A 118 11.50 -3.90 -5.42
N TRP A 119 12.60 -3.33 -4.92
CA TRP A 119 12.97 -1.94 -5.13
C TRP A 119 13.54 -1.70 -6.52
N LEU A 120 14.42 -2.58 -7.00
CA LEU A 120 15.02 -2.49 -8.34
C LEU A 120 13.94 -2.51 -9.42
N LEU A 121 12.91 -3.35 -9.24
CA LEU A 121 11.81 -3.45 -10.19
C LEU A 121 10.88 -2.22 -10.15
N LYS A 122 10.69 -1.60 -8.98
CA LYS A 122 9.99 -0.31 -8.88
C LYS A 122 10.74 0.80 -9.61
N MET A 123 12.06 0.89 -9.43
CA MET A 123 12.89 1.85 -10.16
C MET A 123 12.87 1.60 -11.68
N LEU A 124 12.84 0.33 -12.11
CA LEU A 124 12.63 -0.01 -13.51
C LEU A 124 11.27 0.50 -14.01
N GLY A 125 10.22 0.33 -13.21
CA GLY A 125 8.89 0.87 -13.49
C GLY A 125 8.89 2.37 -13.75
N ASP A 126 9.67 3.15 -12.99
CA ASP A 126 9.78 4.61 -13.17
C ASP A 126 10.50 4.98 -14.49
N ARG A 127 11.48 4.16 -14.90
CA ARG A 127 12.13 4.32 -16.22
C ARG A 127 11.15 4.01 -17.35
N VAL A 128 10.39 2.91 -17.24
CA VAL A 128 9.37 2.53 -18.23
C VAL A 128 8.30 3.60 -18.36
N ASP A 129 7.78 4.15 -17.26
CA ASP A 129 6.77 5.21 -17.25
C ASP A 129 7.28 6.48 -17.97
N SER A 130 8.55 6.84 -17.73
CA SER A 130 9.19 7.95 -18.42
C SER A 130 9.29 7.74 -19.93
N PHE A 131 9.60 6.52 -20.38
CA PHE A 131 9.65 6.16 -21.80
C PHE A 131 8.26 6.12 -22.43
N GLU A 132 7.27 5.55 -21.74
CA GLU A 132 5.86 5.55 -22.17
C GLU A 132 5.36 6.97 -22.43
N HIS A 133 5.64 7.90 -21.50
CA HIS A 133 5.21 9.28 -21.66
C HIS A 133 5.88 9.97 -22.85
N ARG A 134 7.18 9.72 -23.07
CA ARG A 134 7.91 10.24 -24.25
C ARG A 134 7.33 9.69 -25.54
N LEU A 135 7.07 8.38 -25.59
CA LEU A 135 6.50 7.73 -26.77
C LEU A 135 5.09 8.23 -27.04
N ALA A 136 4.23 8.31 -26.02
CA ALA A 136 2.86 8.81 -26.14
C ALA A 136 2.82 10.28 -26.62
N ARG A 137 3.79 11.10 -26.21
CA ARG A 137 3.92 12.48 -26.71
C ARG A 137 4.33 12.55 -28.19
N LEU A 138 5.20 11.64 -28.63
CA LEU A 138 5.76 11.65 -30.00
C LEU A 138 4.89 10.90 -31.01
N ALA A 139 4.14 9.88 -30.57
CA ALA A 139 3.34 9.02 -31.43
C ALA A 139 2.36 9.78 -32.35
N PRO A 140 1.66 10.85 -31.92
CA PRO A 140 0.75 11.59 -32.80
C PRO A 140 1.42 12.22 -34.03
N VAL A 141 2.72 12.50 -33.96
CA VAL A 141 3.49 13.10 -35.06
C VAL A 141 4.31 12.04 -35.80
N ALA A 142 4.92 11.11 -35.07
CA ALA A 142 5.78 10.08 -35.66
C ALA A 142 5.00 9.07 -36.51
N LEU A 143 3.81 8.66 -36.07
CA LEU A 143 2.98 7.69 -36.79
C LEU A 143 2.51 8.18 -38.17
N PRO A 144 1.94 9.39 -38.34
CA PRO A 144 1.54 9.86 -39.67
C PRO A 144 2.75 10.08 -40.60
N LEU A 145 3.87 10.59 -40.09
CA LEU A 145 5.09 10.73 -40.90
C LEU A 145 5.62 9.38 -41.38
N ALA A 146 5.65 8.37 -40.50
CA ALA A 146 6.04 7.02 -40.87
C ALA A 146 5.08 6.41 -41.91
N ALA A 147 3.77 6.63 -41.77
CA ALA A 147 2.77 6.17 -42.73
C ALA A 147 2.96 6.81 -44.11
N VAL A 148 3.16 8.13 -44.18
CA VAL A 148 3.44 8.85 -45.43
C VAL A 148 4.73 8.33 -46.07
N GLY A 149 5.80 8.14 -45.29
CA GLY A 149 7.05 7.58 -45.79
C GLY A 149 6.92 6.17 -46.34
N LEU A 150 6.13 5.30 -45.67
CA LEU A 150 5.88 3.94 -46.10
C LEU A 150 5.05 3.90 -47.39
N VAL A 151 3.97 4.69 -47.48
CA VAL A 151 3.16 4.83 -48.70
C VAL A 151 4.00 5.34 -49.87
N GLY A 152 4.81 6.38 -49.64
CA GLY A 152 5.72 6.90 -50.66
C GLY A 152 6.72 5.84 -51.13
N ARG A 153 7.32 5.08 -50.21
CA ARG A 153 8.25 3.98 -50.55
C ARG A 153 7.57 2.92 -51.41
N LEU A 154 6.36 2.48 -51.03
CA LEU A 154 5.60 1.48 -51.79
C LEU A 154 5.23 2.00 -53.19
N TYR A 155 4.79 3.25 -53.29
CA TYR A 155 4.47 3.90 -54.55
C TYR A 155 5.67 3.93 -55.51
N PHE A 156 6.84 4.37 -55.03
CA PHE A 156 8.05 4.43 -55.86
C PHE A 156 8.62 3.05 -56.20
N SER A 157 8.41 2.03 -55.37
CA SER A 157 8.83 0.66 -55.71
C SER A 157 7.95 -0.02 -56.76
N ASN A 158 6.69 0.40 -56.89
CA ASN A 158 5.73 -0.20 -57.82
C ASN A 158 5.73 0.48 -59.20
N ASN A 159 6.31 1.68 -59.31
CA ASN A 159 6.44 2.47 -60.53
C ASN A 159 7.86 2.41 -61.16
N ARG A 160 8.68 1.45 -60.75
CA ARG A 160 9.96 1.09 -61.39
C ARG A 160 9.84 -0.29 -62.01
#